data_AF-A0A1J3F0H9-F1
#
_entry.id   AF-A0A1J3F0H9-F1
#
_cell.length_a   1.000
_cell.length_b   1.000
_cell.length_c   1.000
_cell.angle_alpha   90.00
_cell.angle_beta   90.00
_cell.angle_gamma   90.00
#
_symmetry.space_group_name_H-M   'P 1'
#
loop_
_entity.id
_entity.type
_entity.pdbx_description
1 polymer ?
#
loop_
_entity_poly.entity_id
_entity_poly.type
_entity_poly.pdbx_seq_one_letter_code
_entity_poly.pdbx_strand_id
1 'polypeptide(L)'
;MSNHLQDHLTTYPKSGLTKEEQEADEKMVSLQAESIVNTVAFPMVLKAALELGVIDAVAAAGKGNDMWLSPSEIVVRLPNKPTNPEAPELLDRMLRLLVSHSILK
;
A
#
# COMPACT_ATOMS: atom_id res chain seq x y z
N MET A 1 -54.62 -10.62 19.73
CA MET A 1 -53.74 -9.46 19.91
C MET A 1 -52.34 -9.97 20.24
N SER A 2 -51.36 -9.47 19.49
CA SER A 2 -49.92 -9.52 19.76
C SER A 2 -49.22 -10.87 19.59
N ASN A 3 -48.85 -11.11 18.34
CA ASN A 3 -47.69 -11.90 17.95
C ASN A 3 -46.46 -11.42 18.73
N HIS A 4 -45.74 -12.33 19.39
CA HIS A 4 -44.37 -12.07 19.80
C HIS A 4 -43.47 -13.10 19.13
N LEU A 5 -43.08 -12.77 17.90
CA LEU A 5 -41.97 -13.40 17.19
C LEU A 5 -40.71 -13.05 17.98
N GLN A 6 -40.25 -13.97 18.83
CA GLN A 6 -38.85 -14.03 19.20
C GLN A 6 -38.12 -14.71 18.04
N ASP A 7 -37.70 -13.91 17.06
CA ASP A 7 -36.62 -14.29 16.15
C ASP A 7 -35.33 -14.38 16.98
N HIS A 8 -35.17 -15.51 17.66
CA HIS A 8 -33.85 -15.94 18.11
C HIS A 8 -33.00 -16.05 16.86
N LEU A 9 -32.08 -15.10 16.68
CA LEU A 9 -31.03 -15.19 15.67
C LEU A 9 -30.37 -16.56 15.85
N THR A 10 -30.69 -17.46 14.93
CA THR A 10 -30.02 -18.74 14.82
C THR A 10 -28.57 -18.45 14.47
N THR A 11 -27.73 -18.44 15.50
CA THR A 11 -26.31 -18.72 15.34
C THR A 11 -26.26 -20.15 14.80
N TYR A 12 -26.27 -20.27 13.48
CA TYR A 12 -25.98 -21.54 12.82
C TYR A 12 -24.53 -21.90 13.20
N PRO A 13 -24.28 -23.05 13.83
CA PRO A 13 -22.92 -23.56 13.86
C PRO A 13 -22.55 -23.86 12.41
N LYS A 14 -21.45 -23.28 11.93
CA LYS A 14 -20.86 -23.55 10.62
C LYS A 14 -20.42 -25.02 10.63
N SER A 15 -21.37 -25.91 10.32
CA SER A 15 -21.22 -27.36 10.32
C SER A 15 -20.37 -27.74 9.11
N GLY A 16 -19.07 -27.95 9.33
CA GLY A 16 -18.20 -28.65 8.38
C GLY A 16 -16.81 -28.09 8.16
N LEU A 17 -16.47 -26.93 8.74
CA LEU A 17 -15.20 -26.27 8.46
C LEU A 17 -14.14 -26.63 9.53
N THR A 18 -12.97 -27.09 9.08
CA THR A 18 -11.84 -27.40 9.96
C THR A 18 -11.35 -26.13 10.67
N LYS A 19 -10.80 -26.25 11.88
CA LYS A 19 -10.28 -25.09 12.65
C LYS A 19 -9.31 -24.22 11.83
N GLU A 20 -8.55 -24.85 10.94
CA GLU A 20 -7.56 -24.24 10.05
C GLU A 20 -8.20 -23.35 8.98
N GLU A 21 -9.31 -23.78 8.39
CA GLU A 21 -10.05 -23.00 7.39
C GLU A 21 -10.73 -21.76 8.01
N GLN A 22 -11.20 -21.87 9.27
CA GLN A 22 -11.79 -20.72 9.97
C GLN A 22 -10.72 -19.70 10.39
N GLU A 23 -9.54 -20.15 10.83
CA GLU A 23 -8.40 -19.27 11.09
C GLU A 23 -7.89 -18.59 9.81
N ALA A 24 -7.90 -19.29 8.67
CA ALA A 24 -7.54 -18.71 7.38
C ALA A 24 -8.53 -17.62 6.92
N ASP A 25 -9.83 -17.85 7.11
CA ASP A 25 -10.90 -16.88 6.79
C ASP A 25 -10.76 -15.60 7.66
N GLU A 26 -10.55 -15.76 8.97
CA GLU A 26 -10.30 -14.64 9.88
C GLU A 26 -9.05 -13.84 9.50
N LYS A 27 -7.95 -14.53 9.14
CA LYS A 27 -6.74 -13.87 8.62
C LYS A 27 -7.01 -13.11 7.33
N MET A 28 -7.74 -13.69 6.38
CA MET A 28 -8.12 -13.00 5.13
C MET A 28 -8.90 -11.72 5.41
N VAL A 29 -9.91 -11.78 6.30
CA VAL A 29 -10.71 -10.61 6.67
C VAL A 29 -9.84 -9.53 7.33
N SER A 30 -8.91 -9.92 8.21
CA SER A 30 -7.99 -8.97 8.85
C SER A 30 -7.08 -8.26 7.83
N LEU A 31 -6.52 -8.99 6.87
CA LEU A 31 -5.68 -8.44 5.80
C LEU A 31 -6.48 -7.52 4.87
N GLN A 32 -7.74 -7.84 4.59
CA GLN A 32 -8.63 -6.96 3.83
C GLN A 32 -8.91 -5.66 4.58
N ALA A 33 -9.15 -5.72 5.90
CA ALA A 33 -9.35 -4.53 6.72
C ALA A 33 -8.09 -3.65 6.73
N GLU A 34 -6.90 -4.22 6.88
CA GLU A 34 -5.63 -3.49 6.80
C GLU A 34 -5.43 -2.80 5.44
N SER A 35 -5.73 -3.50 4.35
CA SER A 35 -5.67 -2.92 3.00
C SER A 35 -6.63 -1.74 2.84
N ILE A 36 -7.87 -1.86 3.34
CA ILE A 36 -8.87 -0.77 3.32
C ILE A 36 -8.38 0.44 4.10
N VAL A 37 -7.85 0.24 5.32
CA VAL A 37 -7.30 1.32 6.14
C VAL A 37 -6.16 2.03 5.41
N ASN A 38 -5.31 1.29 4.70
CA ASN A 38 -4.17 1.85 3.99
C ASN A 38 -4.49 2.27 2.53
N THR A 39 -5.74 2.12 2.07
CA THR A 39 -6.12 2.37 0.66
C THR A 39 -5.85 3.79 0.21
N VAL A 40 -5.89 4.77 1.12
CA VAL A 40 -5.60 6.17 0.78
C VAL A 40 -4.11 6.48 0.66
N ALA A 41 -3.24 5.66 1.25
CA ALA A 41 -1.81 5.93 1.26
C ALA A 41 -1.21 5.86 -0.14
N PHE A 42 -1.58 4.84 -0.92
CA PHE A 42 -1.09 4.66 -2.28
C PHE A 42 -1.42 5.83 -3.23
N PRO A 43 -2.70 6.22 -3.45
CA PRO A 43 -3.02 7.28 -4.38
C PRO A 43 -2.40 8.62 -3.95
N MET A 44 -2.29 8.88 -2.64
CA MET A 44 -1.64 10.08 -2.12
C MET A 44 -0.13 10.09 -2.41
N VAL A 45 0.56 8.97 -2.18
CA VAL A 45 2.00 8.86 -2.45
C VAL A 45 2.29 8.88 -3.95
N LEU A 46 1.48 8.23 -4.78
CA LEU A 46 1.60 8.28 -6.24
C LEU A 46 1.43 9.71 -6.75
N LYS A 47 0.43 10.42 -6.26
CA LYS A 47 0.23 11.84 -6.58
C LYS A 47 1.46 12.67 -6.21
N ALA A 48 1.96 12.52 -4.97
CA ALA A 48 3.14 13.25 -4.53
C ALA A 48 4.39 12.92 -5.37
N ALA A 49 4.58 11.64 -5.74
CA ALA A 49 5.69 11.22 -6.58
C ALA A 49 5.64 11.85 -7.99
N LEU A 50 4.44 12.04 -8.55
CA LEU A 50 4.23 12.77 -9.80
C LEU A 50 4.52 14.27 -9.65
N GLU A 51 3.98 14.91 -8.60
CA GLU A 51 4.16 16.35 -8.37
C GLU A 51 5.62 16.73 -8.09
N LEU A 52 6.36 15.86 -7.41
CA LEU A 52 7.79 16.04 -7.16
C LEU A 52 8.67 15.70 -8.38
N GLY A 53 8.12 15.08 -9.42
CA GLY A 53 8.87 14.64 -10.60
C GLY A 53 9.77 13.42 -10.33
N VAL A 54 9.44 12.61 -9.32
CA VAL A 54 10.23 11.40 -8.96
C VAL A 54 10.18 10.38 -10.09
N ILE A 55 9.00 10.15 -10.67
CA ILE A 55 8.81 9.17 -11.73
C ILE A 55 9.63 9.55 -12.97
N ASP A 56 9.63 10.84 -13.33
CA ASP A 56 10.42 11.36 -14.45
C ASP A 56 11.92 11.28 -14.17
N ALA A 57 12.36 11.58 -12.94
CA ALA A 57 13.76 11.47 -12.54
C ALA A 57 14.27 10.03 -12.63
N VAL A 58 13.46 9.05 -12.22
CA VAL A 58 13.78 7.62 -12.35
C VAL A 58 13.79 7.20 -13.82
N ALA A 59 12.79 7.60 -14.60
CA ALA A 59 12.71 7.26 -16.03
C ALA A 59 13.87 7.86 -16.86
N ALA A 60 14.28 9.10 -16.55
CA ALA A 60 15.39 9.77 -17.22
C ALA A 60 16.74 9.09 -16.91
N ALA A 61 16.91 8.60 -15.68
CA ALA A 61 18.10 7.89 -15.26
C ALA A 61 18.13 6.43 -15.75
N GLY A 62 16.97 5.80 -15.95
CA GLY A 62 16.80 4.43 -16.48
C GLY A 62 17.05 4.27 -17.99
N LYS A 63 17.57 5.28 -18.69
CA LYS A 63 17.97 5.17 -20.11
C LYS A 63 19.18 4.25 -20.37
N GLY A 64 19.67 3.55 -19.35
CA GLY A 64 20.58 2.40 -19.46
C GLY A 64 20.04 1.27 -18.58
N ASN A 65 19.88 0.08 -19.18
CA ASN A 65 18.97 -0.99 -18.75
C ASN A 65 19.18 -1.63 -17.36
N ASP A 66 20.13 -1.17 -16.53
CA ASP A 66 20.51 -1.85 -15.27
C ASP A 66 20.96 -0.91 -14.14
N MET A 67 20.63 0.39 -14.23
CA MET A 67 21.09 1.35 -13.21
C MET A 67 20.12 1.42 -12.03
N TRP A 68 20.44 0.68 -10.97
CA TRP A 68 19.82 0.81 -9.65
C TRP A 68 20.20 2.18 -9.06
N LEU A 69 19.19 2.99 -8.76
CA LEU A 69 19.39 4.32 -8.17
C LEU A 69 19.15 4.27 -6.68
N SER A 70 20.06 4.85 -5.91
CA SER A 70 19.79 5.13 -4.51
C SER A 70 18.79 6.28 -4.35
N PRO A 71 18.02 6.34 -3.25
CA PRO A 71 17.12 7.45 -2.97
C PRO A 71 17.83 8.82 -2.99
N SER A 72 19.05 8.90 -2.44
CA SER A 72 19.87 10.11 -2.45
C SER A 72 20.22 10.58 -3.87
N GLU A 73 20.48 9.65 -4.77
CA GLU A 73 20.75 9.93 -6.18
C GLU A 73 19.51 10.45 -6.91
N ILE A 74 18.33 9.95 -6.58
CA ILE A 74 17.08 10.43 -7.15
C ILE A 74 16.79 11.84 -6.63
N VAL A 75 17.00 12.10 -5.33
CA VAL A 75 16.83 13.43 -4.71
C VAL A 75 17.63 14.51 -5.44
N VAL A 76 18.88 14.23 -5.82
CA VAL A 76 19.74 15.18 -6.55
C VAL A 76 19.23 15.47 -7.97
N ARG A 77 18.52 14.52 -8.57
CA ARG A 77 17.94 14.62 -9.92
C ARG A 77 16.55 15.28 -9.92
N LEU A 78 15.94 15.52 -8.76
CA LEU A 78 14.65 16.18 -8.69
C LEU A 78 14.73 17.64 -9.16
N PRO A 79 13.67 18.16 -9.81
CA PRO A 79 13.63 19.56 -10.25
C PRO A 79 13.80 20.56 -9.10
N ASN A 80 13.19 20.25 -7.95
CA ASN A 80 13.25 21.05 -6.73
C ASN A 80 14.18 20.36 -5.75
N LYS A 81 15.42 20.86 -5.63
CA LYS A 81 16.41 20.31 -4.69
C LYS A 81 15.91 20.45 -3.26
N PRO A 82 15.61 19.34 -2.56
CA PRO A 82 15.11 19.42 -1.19
C PRO A 82 16.18 20.00 -0.27
N THR A 83 15.78 20.95 0.58
CA THR A 83 16.65 21.47 1.65
C THR A 83 16.62 20.58 2.89
N ASN A 84 15.66 19.66 2.97
CA ASN A 84 15.49 18.75 4.10
C ASN A 84 16.58 17.65 4.08
N PRO A 85 17.40 17.50 5.13
CA PRO A 85 18.39 16.43 5.23
C PRO A 85 17.77 15.02 5.23
N GLU A 86 16.52 14.88 5.67
CA GLU A 86 15.79 13.60 5.72
C GLU A 86 15.10 13.25 4.38
N ALA A 87 15.19 14.12 3.37
CA ALA A 87 14.52 13.91 2.09
C ALA A 87 14.85 12.56 1.41
N PRO A 88 16.09 12.05 1.44
CA PRO A 88 16.39 10.73 0.88
C PRO A 88 15.66 9.58 1.58
N GLU A 89 15.49 9.65 2.91
CA GLU A 89 14.80 8.62 3.68
C GLU A 89 13.29 8.65 3.42
N LEU A 90 12.69 9.85 3.36
CA LEU A 90 11.29 10.02 3.01
C LEU A 90 11.00 9.52 1.59
N LEU A 91 11.92 9.79 0.66
CA LEU A 91 11.83 9.29 -0.69
C LEU A 91 11.94 7.76 -0.74
N ASP A 92 12.83 7.13 0.03
CA ASP A 92 12.93 5.67 0.11
C ASP A 92 11.60 5.02 0.51
N ARG A 93 10.93 5.59 1.53
CA ARG A 93 9.62 5.11 1.98
C ARG A 93 8.56 5.24 0.89
N MET A 94 8.55 6.35 0.15
CA MET A 94 7.66 6.54 -0.99
C MET A 94 7.94 5.51 -2.09
N LEU A 95 9.20 5.33 -2.49
CA LEU A 95 9.60 4.36 -3.52
C LEU A 95 9.21 2.93 -3.12
N ARG A 96 9.42 2.55 -1.85
CA ARG A 96 9.05 1.24 -1.33
C ARG A 96 7.55 0.96 -1.43
N LEU A 97 6.71 1.97 -1.12
CA LEU A 97 5.27 1.84 -1.29
C LEU A 97 4.91 1.65 -2.77
N LEU A 98 5.53 2.40 -3.67
CA LEU A 98 5.29 2.29 -5.12
C LEU A 98 5.75 0.93 -5.68
N VAL A 99 6.88 0.40 -5.21
CA VAL A 99 7.36 -0.96 -5.55
C VAL A 99 6.39 -2.02 -5.05
N SER A 100 5.85 -1.87 -3.83
CA SER A 100 4.86 -2.81 -3.27
C SER A 100 3.57 -2.89 -4.11
N HIS A 101 3.31 -1.87 -4.94
CA HIS A 101 2.16 -1.80 -5.86
C HIS A 101 2.58 -1.98 -7.32
N SER A 102 3.78 -2.53 -7.58
CA SER A 102 4.31 -2.83 -8.92
C SER A 102 4.43 -1.64 -9.88
N ILE A 103 4.47 -0.41 -9.37
CA ILE A 103 4.67 0.80 -10.20
C ILE A 103 6.14 0.94 -10.62
N LEU A 104 7.05 0.58 -9.71
CA LEU A 104 8.49 0.56 -9.91
C LEU A 104 9.00 -0.88 -9.76
N LYS A 105 10.17 -1.17 -10.33
CA LYS A 105 10.89 -2.44 -10.17
C LYS A 105 12.15 -2.25 -9.34
#